data_AF-A0A958LZK2-F1
#
_entry.id   AF-A0A958LZK2-F1
#
_cell.length_a   1.000
_cell.length_b   1.000
_cell.length_c   1.000
_cell.angle_alpha   90.00
_cell.angle_beta   90.00
_cell.angle_gamma   90.00
#
_symmetry.space_group_name_H-M   'P 1'
#
loop_
_entity.id
_entity.type
_entity.pdbx_description
1 polymer ?
#
loop_
_entity_poly.entity_id
_entity_poly.type
_entity_poly.pdbx_seq_one_letter_code
_entity_poly.pdbx_strand_id
1 'polypeptide(L)'
;MMKISPEIRNQLSVLLIYCLPCLVAFSIILCFSYGRFRDAKEDIFCTYNMDMAAPATEVEVAESDEPQDTEAKSVECDAKSSDQEFKNYWGKNRRGIIFETWSTNLLFVFALALLPFLVLGIGLVFSEKARNKISELGLNPKTEIRRFAAKNWGMKFIVAFIIVFGWTYVFFPKGQKATIIESYNQETLQIQEEDDRFAGTTVPIFFRVIKSPILYFIIPFLGWYLYLVSYFLQKLYKNDVIGSRVYALLFRKFLFVLGIALALESSGNSSLIAAFIIGYLPLSTPSVLKELGVNLLTDGGTPERSLLTLPGISRWDVYRLEEEGISDIASLATANRRELLETLPNAPSQVNLWVDTAILMTVLGPDKYNEIKKLSLTASYFVQRLKNDEQFAIHLEEQHDIKNAPELIKIISETFSVELP
;
A
#
# COMPACT_ATOMS: atom_id res chain seq x y z
N MET A 1 -0.85 42.94 1.74
CA MET A 1 -0.95 41.72 0.90
C MET A 1 0.44 41.33 0.42
N MET A 2 0.97 40.19 0.88
CA MET A 2 2.32 39.71 0.51
C MET A 2 2.31 39.21 -0.95
N LYS A 3 3.12 39.79 -1.85
CA LYS A 3 3.23 39.31 -3.24
C LYS A 3 4.00 37.99 -3.25
N ILE A 4 3.29 36.88 -3.42
CA ILE A 4 3.89 35.55 -3.58
C ILE A 4 4.67 35.51 -4.90
N SER A 5 5.92 35.06 -4.87
CA SER A 5 6.77 34.96 -6.06
C SER A 5 6.17 33.97 -7.09
N PRO A 6 6.37 34.19 -8.40
CA PRO A 6 5.85 33.31 -9.45
C PRO A 6 6.43 31.88 -9.36
N GLU A 7 7.60 31.71 -8.76
CA GLU A 7 8.22 30.41 -8.51
C GLU A 7 7.47 29.63 -7.42
N ILE A 8 7.21 30.26 -6.26
CA ILE A 8 6.45 29.67 -5.16
C ILE A 8 5.04 29.28 -5.64
N ARG A 9 4.40 30.13 -6.45
CA ARG A 9 3.08 29.82 -7.05
C ARG A 9 3.11 28.55 -7.92
N ASN A 10 4.20 28.33 -8.66
CA ASN A 10 4.32 27.13 -9.50
C ASN A 10 4.54 25.87 -8.65
N GLN A 11 5.39 25.96 -7.63
CA GLN A 11 5.63 24.86 -6.69
C GLN A 11 4.33 24.44 -5.97
N LEU A 12 3.56 25.43 -5.48
CA LEU A 12 2.22 25.20 -4.92
C LEU A 12 1.28 24.53 -5.91
N SER A 13 1.29 24.93 -7.19
CA SER A 13 0.43 24.30 -8.20
C SER A 13 0.78 22.83 -8.44
N VAL A 14 2.06 22.46 -8.43
CA VAL A 14 2.50 21.07 -8.58
C VAL A 14 2.08 20.25 -7.35
N LEU A 15 2.30 20.80 -6.15
CA LEU A 15 1.92 20.15 -4.91
C LEU A 15 0.39 19.94 -4.83
N LEU A 16 -0.39 20.94 -5.23
CA LEU A 16 -1.84 20.83 -5.34
C LEU A 16 -2.27 19.73 -6.31
N ILE A 17 -1.65 19.63 -7.51
CA ILE A 17 -1.96 18.56 -8.48
C ILE A 17 -1.68 17.17 -7.90
N TYR A 18 -0.61 17.01 -7.12
CA TYR A 18 -0.25 15.74 -6.48
C TYR A 18 -1.16 15.37 -5.30
N CYS A 19 -1.60 16.36 -4.52
CA CYS A 19 -2.50 16.14 -3.40
C CYS A 19 -3.97 16.01 -3.84
N LEU A 20 -4.35 16.56 -5.00
CA LEU A 20 -5.73 16.57 -5.49
C LEU A 20 -6.41 15.19 -5.48
N PRO A 21 -5.78 14.09 -5.95
CA PRO A 21 -6.41 12.77 -5.89
C PRO A 21 -6.76 12.34 -4.46
N CYS A 22 -5.89 12.65 -3.49
CA CYS A 22 -6.15 12.40 -2.07
C CYS A 22 -7.28 13.27 -1.53
N LEU A 23 -7.35 14.55 -1.91
CA LEU A 23 -8.43 15.45 -1.52
C LEU A 23 -9.79 15.01 -2.06
N VAL A 24 -9.83 14.53 -3.32
CA VAL A 24 -11.05 14.01 -3.94
C VAL A 24 -11.47 12.70 -3.29
N ALA A 25 -10.55 11.75 -3.09
CA ALA A 25 -10.82 10.49 -2.42
C ALA A 25 -11.35 10.70 -0.99
N PHE A 26 -10.71 11.61 -0.25
CA PHE A 26 -11.15 12.01 1.09
C PHE A 26 -12.55 12.63 1.06
N SER A 27 -12.81 13.59 0.18
CA SER A 27 -14.14 14.20 0.03
C SER A 27 -15.24 13.16 -0.26
N ILE A 28 -14.98 12.19 -1.14
CA ILE A 28 -15.93 11.11 -1.43
C ILE A 28 -16.21 10.28 -0.18
N ILE A 29 -15.17 9.86 0.54
CA ILE A 29 -15.30 9.04 1.76
C ILE A 29 -15.98 9.83 2.88
N LEU A 30 -15.76 11.14 2.98
CA LEU A 30 -16.48 12.03 3.89
C LEU A 30 -17.97 12.06 3.57
N CYS A 31 -18.35 12.23 2.31
CA CYS A 31 -19.75 12.22 1.90
C CYS A 31 -20.44 10.90 2.28
N PHE A 32 -19.79 9.76 2.02
CA PHE A 32 -20.31 8.45 2.42
C PHE A 32 -20.40 8.28 3.95
N SER A 33 -19.37 8.70 4.68
CA SER A 33 -19.32 8.58 6.14
C SER A 33 -20.36 9.48 6.82
N TYR A 34 -20.55 10.68 6.27
CA TYR A 34 -21.55 11.64 6.75
C TYR A 34 -22.98 11.14 6.49
N GLY A 35 -23.24 10.57 5.31
CA GLY A 35 -24.52 9.93 4.99
C GLY A 35 -24.88 8.86 6.02
N ARG A 36 -23.98 7.91 6.28
CA ARG A 36 -24.20 6.86 7.30
C ARG A 36 -24.37 7.41 8.72
N PHE A 37 -23.66 8.48 9.06
CA PHE A 37 -23.81 9.12 10.37
C PHE A 37 -25.19 9.77 10.53
N ARG A 38 -25.74 10.32 9.44
CA ARG A 38 -27.11 10.86 9.43
C ARG A 38 -28.14 9.76 9.61
N ASP A 39 -28.02 8.65 8.89
CA ASP A 39 -28.99 7.55 8.96
C ASP A 39 -28.99 6.90 10.36
N ALA A 40 -27.82 6.63 10.94
CA ALA A 40 -27.71 6.08 12.30
C ALA A 40 -28.31 7.01 13.39
N LYS A 41 -28.38 8.31 13.13
CA LYS A 41 -29.02 9.28 14.04
C LYS A 41 -30.54 9.11 14.04
N GLU A 42 -31.13 8.77 12.89
CA GLU A 42 -32.57 8.56 12.76
C GLU A 42 -32.98 7.25 13.44
N ASP A 43 -32.21 6.17 13.28
CA ASP A 43 -32.49 4.87 13.91
C ASP A 43 -32.42 4.90 15.45
N ILE A 44 -31.36 5.49 16.02
CA ILE A 44 -31.21 5.60 17.49
C ILE A 44 -32.36 6.41 18.11
N PHE A 45 -32.87 7.41 17.39
CA PHE A 45 -33.99 8.21 17.87
C PHE A 45 -35.30 7.41 17.87
N CYS A 46 -35.48 6.48 16.93
CA CYS A 46 -36.66 5.61 16.86
C CYS A 46 -36.65 4.53 17.95
N THR A 47 -35.53 3.83 18.16
CA THR A 47 -35.45 2.74 19.16
C THR A 47 -35.65 3.26 20.59
N TYR A 48 -35.07 4.42 20.92
CA TYR A 48 -35.19 4.99 22.27
C TYR A 48 -36.62 5.47 22.58
N ASN A 49 -37.39 5.86 21.57
CA ASN A 49 -38.80 6.22 21.74
C ASN A 49 -39.71 4.98 21.87
N MET A 50 -39.30 3.83 21.33
CA MET A 50 -40.05 2.57 21.45
C MET A 50 -39.90 1.92 22.83
N ASP A 51 -38.70 1.89 23.40
CA ASP A 51 -38.50 1.29 24.74
C ASP A 51 -39.09 2.14 25.89
N MET A 52 -39.27 3.44 25.66
CA MET A 52 -39.96 4.34 26.59
C MET A 52 -41.48 4.23 26.50
N ALA A 53 -42.02 3.66 25.43
CA ALA A 53 -43.40 3.20 25.37
C ALA A 53 -43.47 1.84 26.07
N ALA A 54 -43.23 1.84 27.38
CA ALA A 54 -43.43 0.65 28.21
C ALA A 54 -44.83 0.10 27.92
N PRO A 55 -44.99 -1.22 27.71
CA PRO A 55 -46.31 -1.81 27.61
C PRO A 55 -47.05 -1.41 28.88
N ALA A 56 -48.17 -0.71 28.73
CA ALA A 56 -49.05 -0.39 29.84
C ALA A 56 -49.27 -1.70 30.57
N THR A 57 -48.64 -1.83 31.73
CA THR A 57 -48.73 -3.04 32.53
C THR A 57 -50.17 -3.02 32.99
N GLU A 58 -51.00 -3.88 32.38
CA GLU A 58 -52.35 -4.11 32.85
C GLU A 58 -52.19 -4.60 34.29
N VAL A 59 -52.44 -3.70 35.23
CA VAL A 59 -52.47 -4.01 36.65
C VAL A 59 -53.67 -4.93 36.83
N GLU A 60 -53.44 -6.22 36.94
CA GLU A 60 -54.44 -7.16 37.46
C GLU A 60 -54.79 -6.71 38.87
N VAL A 61 -55.97 -6.12 39.01
CA VAL A 61 -56.55 -5.71 40.29
C VAL A 61 -56.92 -6.97 41.05
N ALA A 62 -56.07 -7.39 41.98
CA ALA A 62 -56.43 -8.36 43.00
C ALA A 62 -57.36 -7.69 44.03
N GLU A 63 -58.59 -8.17 44.08
CA GLU A 63 -59.66 -7.74 44.99
C GLU A 63 -59.32 -8.21 46.41
N SER A 64 -59.06 -7.26 47.34
CA SER A 64 -58.93 -7.54 48.77
C SER A 64 -59.73 -6.53 49.59
N ASP A 65 -60.75 -7.02 50.29
CA ASP A 65 -61.61 -6.27 51.20
C ASP A 65 -60.92 -6.03 52.55
N GLU A 66 -60.41 -4.81 52.79
CA GLU A 66 -60.32 -4.24 54.15
C GLU A 66 -60.08 -2.71 54.10
N PRO A 67 -60.87 -1.88 54.83
CA PRO A 67 -60.72 -0.44 54.81
C PRO A 67 -59.74 0.00 55.92
N GLN A 68 -58.53 0.37 55.54
CA GLN A 68 -57.62 1.15 56.40
C GLN A 68 -57.42 2.54 55.81
N ASP A 69 -58.01 3.53 56.49
CA ASP A 69 -57.77 4.96 56.31
C ASP A 69 -56.32 5.29 56.69
N THR A 70 -55.41 5.13 55.73
CA THR A 70 -54.06 5.70 55.83
C THR A 70 -53.90 6.66 54.67
N GLU A 71 -53.76 7.94 55.00
CA GLU A 71 -53.50 9.06 54.09
C GLU A 71 -52.19 8.78 53.31
N ALA A 72 -52.31 8.04 52.21
CA ALA A 72 -51.23 7.86 51.26
C ALA A 72 -51.03 9.19 50.54
N LYS A 73 -50.16 10.05 51.09
CA LYS A 73 -49.49 11.08 50.30
C LYS A 73 -48.78 10.36 49.18
N SER A 74 -49.41 10.34 48.02
CA SER A 74 -48.81 9.97 46.75
C SER A 74 -47.61 10.90 46.55
N VAL A 75 -46.44 10.43 46.98
CA VAL A 75 -45.17 10.94 46.51
C VAL A 75 -45.09 10.47 45.06
N GLU A 76 -45.82 11.18 44.20
CA GLU A 76 -45.60 11.20 42.77
C GLU A 76 -44.23 11.85 42.60
N CYS A 77 -43.19 11.04 42.85
CA CYS A 77 -41.80 11.42 42.70
C CYS A 77 -41.65 12.07 41.32
N ASP A 78 -40.99 13.21 41.30
CA ASP A 78 -40.56 14.00 40.14
C ASP A 78 -39.62 13.24 39.17
N ALA A 79 -39.89 11.96 38.90
CA ALA A 79 -39.18 11.12 37.95
C ALA A 79 -39.22 11.71 36.53
N LYS A 80 -40.27 12.48 36.19
CA LYS A 80 -40.37 13.22 34.92
C LYS A 80 -39.36 14.38 34.83
N SER A 81 -39.03 15.02 35.95
CA SER A 81 -38.07 16.14 35.99
C SER A 81 -36.63 15.64 35.85
N SER A 82 -36.28 14.57 36.60
CA SER A 82 -34.92 14.00 36.53
C SER A 82 -34.61 13.36 35.18
N ASP A 83 -35.59 12.75 34.53
CA ASP A 83 -35.40 12.13 33.21
C ASP A 83 -35.17 13.19 32.11
N GLN A 84 -35.80 14.36 32.24
CA GLN A 84 -35.67 15.45 31.27
C GLN A 84 -34.34 16.21 31.43
N GLU A 85 -33.87 16.41 32.66
CA GLU A 85 -32.51 16.92 32.91
C GLU A 85 -31.43 15.93 32.47
N PHE A 86 -31.62 14.63 32.74
CA PHE A 86 -30.70 13.59 32.30
C PHE A 86 -30.62 13.51 30.77
N LYS A 87 -31.75 13.52 30.06
CA LYS A 87 -31.82 13.58 28.57
C LYS A 87 -31.13 14.83 28.01
N ASN A 88 -31.31 15.98 28.65
CA ASN A 88 -30.68 17.23 28.22
C ASN A 88 -29.16 17.24 28.47
N TYR A 89 -28.72 16.72 29.63
CA TYR A 89 -27.31 16.64 29.99
C TYR A 89 -26.57 15.61 29.11
N TRP A 90 -27.10 14.39 28.98
CA TRP A 90 -26.53 13.35 28.14
C TRP A 90 -26.58 13.69 26.65
N GLY A 91 -27.69 14.24 26.18
CA GLY A 91 -27.87 14.60 24.78
C GLY A 91 -26.94 15.72 24.31
N LYS A 92 -26.58 16.66 25.19
CA LYS A 92 -25.69 17.78 24.85
C LYS A 92 -24.21 17.39 24.94
N ASN A 93 -23.81 16.63 25.96
CA ASN A 93 -22.40 16.26 26.16
C ASN A 93 -21.94 15.15 25.20
N ARG A 94 -22.81 14.17 24.91
CA ARG A 94 -22.47 13.05 24.01
C ARG A 94 -22.26 13.49 22.55
N ARG A 95 -23.00 14.51 22.09
CA ARG A 95 -22.85 15.08 20.75
C ARG A 95 -21.47 15.74 20.55
N GLY A 96 -21.00 16.49 21.54
CA GLY A 96 -19.67 17.11 21.52
C GLY A 96 -18.57 16.07 21.43
N ILE A 97 -18.60 15.06 22.30
CA ILE A 97 -17.57 14.01 22.36
C ILE A 97 -17.53 13.17 21.08
N ILE A 98 -18.69 12.80 20.51
CA ILE A 98 -18.75 12.03 19.25
C ILE A 98 -18.20 12.86 18.10
N PHE A 99 -18.58 14.14 18.00
CA PHE A 99 -18.09 15.03 16.93
C PHE A 99 -16.60 15.31 17.04
N GLU A 100 -16.09 15.52 18.26
CA GLU A 100 -14.67 15.72 18.53
C GLU A 100 -13.86 14.47 18.18
N THR A 101 -14.32 13.29 18.58
CA THR A 101 -13.67 12.01 18.23
C THR A 101 -13.71 11.76 16.73
N TRP A 102 -14.84 12.05 16.08
CA TRP A 102 -14.97 11.88 14.63
C TRP A 102 -14.05 12.83 13.87
N SER A 103 -14.03 14.12 14.23
CA SER A 103 -13.20 15.14 13.56
C SER A 103 -11.70 14.93 13.77
N THR A 104 -11.28 14.50 14.96
CA THR A 104 -9.87 14.15 15.22
C THR A 104 -9.44 12.94 14.40
N ASN A 105 -10.22 11.85 14.38
CA ASN A 105 -9.95 10.69 13.53
C ASN A 105 -9.91 11.06 12.04
N LEU A 106 -10.80 11.94 11.61
CA LEU A 106 -10.84 12.46 10.25
C LEU A 106 -9.53 13.15 9.87
N LEU A 107 -9.03 14.00 10.77
CA LEU A 107 -7.80 14.75 10.60
C LEU A 107 -6.59 13.81 10.54
N PHE A 108 -6.57 12.75 11.35
CA PHE A 108 -5.53 11.72 11.29
C PHE A 108 -5.54 10.96 9.97
N VAL A 109 -6.70 10.50 9.51
CA VAL A 109 -6.85 9.84 8.20
C VAL A 109 -6.38 10.75 7.09
N PHE A 110 -6.77 12.03 7.13
CA PHE A 110 -6.34 13.03 6.17
C PHE A 110 -4.83 13.20 6.15
N ALA A 111 -4.23 13.39 7.33
CA ALA A 111 -2.78 13.58 7.45
C ALA A 111 -2.00 12.36 6.93
N LEU A 112 -2.41 11.16 7.32
CA LEU A 112 -1.74 9.92 6.93
C LEU A 112 -1.95 9.59 5.45
N ALA A 113 -3.10 9.91 4.88
CA ALA A 113 -3.35 9.72 3.47
C ALA A 113 -2.60 10.72 2.59
N LEU A 114 -2.46 11.96 3.07
CA LEU A 114 -1.83 13.04 2.31
C LEU A 114 -0.30 12.97 2.39
N LEU A 115 0.26 12.44 3.49
CA LEU A 115 1.70 12.40 3.75
C LEU A 115 2.52 11.81 2.59
N PRO A 116 2.19 10.63 2.02
CA PRO A 116 2.96 10.12 0.88
C PRO A 116 2.91 11.00 -0.35
N PHE A 117 1.74 11.57 -0.68
CA PHE A 117 1.59 12.47 -1.84
C PHE A 117 2.30 13.80 -1.63
N LEU A 118 2.40 14.26 -0.38
CA LEU A 118 3.16 15.45 -0.01
C LEU A 118 4.66 15.21 -0.20
N VAL A 119 5.19 14.11 0.35
CA VAL A 119 6.60 13.71 0.18
C VAL A 119 6.96 13.61 -1.32
N LEU A 120 6.06 13.02 -2.11
CA LEU A 120 6.18 12.92 -3.57
C LEU A 120 6.20 14.30 -4.27
N GLY A 121 5.22 15.15 -3.94
CA GLY A 121 5.11 16.49 -4.51
C GLY A 121 6.34 17.35 -4.19
N ILE A 122 6.82 17.29 -2.95
CA ILE A 122 8.08 17.90 -2.52
C ILE A 122 9.24 17.36 -3.36
N GLY A 123 9.39 16.03 -3.45
CA GLY A 123 10.50 15.44 -4.19
C GLY A 123 10.59 15.85 -5.64
N LEU A 124 9.46 16.04 -6.32
CA LEU A 124 9.45 16.54 -7.70
C LEU A 124 9.79 18.02 -7.81
N VAL A 125 9.34 18.83 -6.86
CA VAL A 125 9.69 20.25 -6.82
C VAL A 125 11.19 20.43 -6.59
N PHE A 126 11.78 19.62 -5.71
CA PHE A 126 13.19 19.72 -5.34
C PHE A 126 14.14 18.89 -6.21
N SER A 127 13.63 18.01 -7.08
CA SER A 127 14.50 17.23 -7.98
C SER A 127 15.18 18.13 -9.00
N GLU A 128 16.46 18.43 -8.76
CA GLU A 128 17.32 19.13 -9.71
C GLU A 128 17.49 18.33 -11.01
N LYS A 129 17.54 16.99 -10.91
CA LYS A 129 17.64 16.12 -12.10
C LYS A 129 16.45 16.27 -13.05
N ALA A 130 15.22 16.37 -12.52
CA ALA A 130 14.06 16.65 -13.36
C ALA A 130 14.20 18.00 -14.08
N ARG A 131 14.65 19.04 -13.38
CA ARG A 131 14.85 20.37 -13.96
C ARG A 131 15.92 20.37 -15.03
N ASN A 132 17.07 19.73 -14.77
CA ASN A 132 18.19 19.66 -15.71
C ASN A 132 17.81 18.87 -16.97
N LYS A 133 17.17 17.70 -16.83
CA LYS A 133 16.72 16.91 -17.98
C LYS A 133 15.72 17.67 -18.85
N ILE A 134 14.81 18.43 -18.25
CA ILE A 134 13.86 19.25 -19.02
C ILE A 134 14.57 20.42 -19.72
N SER A 135 15.56 21.03 -19.06
CA SER A 135 16.38 22.09 -19.63
C SER A 135 17.23 21.61 -20.81
N GLU A 136 17.82 20.41 -20.72
CA GLU A 136 18.59 19.79 -21.80
C GLU A 136 17.73 19.52 -23.04
N LEU A 137 16.45 19.19 -22.85
CA LEU A 137 15.49 18.99 -23.94
C LEU A 137 14.99 20.30 -24.56
N GLY A 138 15.42 21.47 -24.06
CA GLY A 138 14.95 22.78 -24.52
C GLY A 138 13.47 23.04 -24.22
N LEU A 139 12.85 22.23 -23.38
CA LEU A 139 11.45 22.33 -23.02
C LEU A 139 11.26 23.30 -21.85
N ASN A 140 10.10 23.94 -21.79
CA ASN A 140 9.80 24.83 -20.67
C ASN A 140 9.60 24.01 -19.38
N PRO A 141 10.46 24.16 -18.35
CA PRO A 141 10.42 23.35 -17.14
C PRO A 141 9.09 23.45 -16.41
N LYS A 142 8.42 24.60 -16.48
CA LYS A 142 7.15 24.80 -15.77
C LYS A 142 6.03 23.95 -16.37
N THR A 143 5.97 23.87 -17.70
CA THR A 143 4.91 23.17 -18.42
C THR A 143 5.10 21.66 -18.33
N GLU A 144 6.34 21.19 -18.47
CA GLU A 144 6.64 19.76 -18.41
C GLU A 144 6.50 19.20 -16.99
N ILE A 145 6.97 19.90 -15.95
CA ILE A 145 6.75 19.42 -14.56
C ILE A 145 5.25 19.26 -14.26
N ARG A 146 4.39 20.17 -14.77
CA ARG A 146 2.94 20.04 -14.63
C ARG A 146 2.38 18.85 -15.42
N ARG A 147 2.86 18.61 -16.64
CA ARG A 147 2.49 17.44 -17.43
C ARG A 147 2.89 16.14 -16.75
N PHE A 148 4.11 16.06 -16.22
CA PHE A 148 4.57 14.94 -15.41
C PHE A 148 3.72 14.75 -14.14
N ALA A 149 3.34 15.85 -13.48
CA ALA A 149 2.45 15.81 -12.32
C ALA A 149 1.05 15.29 -12.67
N ALA A 150 0.52 15.67 -13.83
CA ALA A 150 -0.79 15.23 -14.31
C ALA A 150 -0.75 13.81 -14.93
N LYS A 151 0.41 13.32 -15.37
CA LYS A 151 0.55 11.99 -15.96
C LYS A 151 0.10 10.92 -14.96
N ASN A 152 -0.70 9.98 -15.44
CA ASN A 152 -1.23 8.84 -14.66
C ASN A 152 -2.04 9.27 -13.42
N TRP A 153 -2.77 10.37 -13.53
CA TRP A 153 -3.66 10.86 -12.48
C TRP A 153 -4.64 9.78 -11.99
N GLY A 154 -5.16 8.93 -12.88
CA GLY A 154 -6.04 7.81 -12.51
C GLY A 154 -5.39 6.82 -11.53
N MET A 155 -4.14 6.39 -11.79
CA MET A 155 -3.42 5.50 -10.87
C MET A 155 -3.11 6.18 -9.53
N LYS A 156 -2.76 7.48 -9.55
CA LYS A 156 -2.55 8.26 -8.32
C LYS A 156 -3.84 8.33 -7.50
N PHE A 157 -4.98 8.53 -8.15
CA PHE A 157 -6.29 8.52 -7.52
C PHE A 157 -6.63 7.17 -6.91
N ILE A 158 -6.42 6.07 -7.62
CA ILE A 158 -6.66 4.71 -7.09
C ILE A 158 -5.81 4.46 -5.84
N VAL A 159 -4.51 4.76 -5.90
CA VAL A 159 -3.62 4.59 -4.73
C VAL A 159 -4.05 5.50 -3.58
N ALA A 160 -4.42 6.75 -3.86
CA ALA A 160 -4.90 7.68 -2.84
C ALA A 160 -6.19 7.17 -2.18
N PHE A 161 -7.13 6.68 -3.00
CA PHE A 161 -8.38 6.10 -2.54
C PHE A 161 -8.15 4.89 -1.63
N ILE A 162 -7.25 3.99 -2.01
CA ILE A 162 -6.86 2.84 -1.17
C ILE A 162 -6.29 3.29 0.17
N ILE A 163 -5.41 4.30 0.17
CA ILE A 163 -4.80 4.80 1.41
C ILE A 163 -5.86 5.45 2.31
N VAL A 164 -6.70 6.33 1.76
CA VAL A 164 -7.78 6.96 2.54
C VAL A 164 -8.73 5.88 3.07
N PHE A 165 -9.18 4.97 2.20
CA PHE A 165 -10.10 3.90 2.57
C PHE A 165 -9.51 2.99 3.66
N GLY A 166 -8.25 2.57 3.50
CA GLY A 166 -7.53 1.76 4.48
C GLY A 166 -7.41 2.45 5.84
N TRP A 167 -7.03 3.74 5.87
CA TRP A 167 -6.96 4.49 7.13
C TRP A 167 -8.34 4.78 7.72
N THR A 168 -9.35 5.09 6.91
CA THR A 168 -10.74 5.20 7.38
C THR A 168 -11.16 3.91 8.07
N TYR A 169 -10.78 2.76 7.53
CA TYR A 169 -11.06 1.47 8.14
C TYR A 169 -10.38 1.28 9.50
N VAL A 170 -9.11 1.69 9.60
CA VAL A 170 -8.33 1.63 10.85
C VAL A 170 -8.90 2.55 11.94
N PHE A 171 -9.29 3.78 11.59
CA PHE A 171 -9.71 4.80 12.55
C PHE A 171 -11.23 4.85 12.80
N PHE A 172 -12.03 4.27 11.91
CA PHE A 172 -13.49 4.16 12.07
C PHE A 172 -13.99 2.72 12.05
N PRO A 173 -13.46 1.81 12.89
CA PRO A 173 -13.90 0.41 12.92
C PRO A 173 -15.39 0.28 13.29
N LYS A 174 -15.94 1.28 14.00
CA LYS A 174 -17.37 1.34 14.36
C LYS A 174 -18.29 1.83 13.23
N GLY A 175 -17.76 2.42 12.16
CA GLY A 175 -18.57 2.86 11.00
C GLY A 175 -19.15 1.70 10.18
N GLN A 176 -18.55 0.51 10.27
CA GLN A 176 -19.16 -0.74 9.81
C GLN A 176 -20.26 -1.23 10.73
N LYS A 177 -20.15 -0.89 12.01
CA LYS A 177 -21.16 -1.30 12.96
C LYS A 177 -22.48 -0.56 12.74
N ALA A 178 -22.69 0.43 11.87
CA ALA A 178 -24.09 0.85 11.61
C ALA A 178 -24.99 -0.29 11.06
N THR A 179 -24.40 -1.31 10.41
CA THR A 179 -25.10 -2.53 9.94
C THR A 179 -24.78 -3.78 10.76
N ILE A 180 -23.72 -3.74 11.57
CA ILE A 180 -23.28 -4.81 12.51
C ILE A 180 -23.59 -4.43 13.98
N ILE A 181 -24.12 -3.23 14.28
CA ILE A 181 -24.54 -2.75 15.62
C ILE A 181 -25.71 -3.59 16.06
N GLU A 182 -26.52 -4.10 15.15
CA GLU A 182 -27.59 -5.02 15.51
C GLU A 182 -27.05 -6.36 16.02
N SER A 183 -26.03 -6.93 15.38
CA SER A 183 -25.37 -8.15 15.86
C SER A 183 -24.39 -7.92 17.02
N TYR A 184 -23.70 -6.78 17.05
CA TYR A 184 -22.78 -6.41 18.14
C TYR A 184 -23.54 -5.92 19.37
N ASN A 185 -24.71 -5.28 19.27
CA ASN A 185 -25.53 -4.99 20.45
C ASN A 185 -26.11 -6.29 21.01
N GLN A 186 -26.47 -7.27 20.18
CA GLN A 186 -26.86 -8.59 20.68
C GLN A 186 -25.71 -9.31 21.42
N GLU A 187 -24.48 -9.28 20.89
CA GLU A 187 -23.32 -9.87 21.57
C GLU A 187 -22.78 -9.05 22.75
N THR A 188 -22.79 -7.71 22.68
CA THR A 188 -22.32 -6.87 23.80
C THR A 188 -23.33 -6.69 24.90
N LEU A 189 -24.64 -6.79 24.65
CA LEU A 189 -25.59 -6.93 25.75
C LEU A 189 -25.37 -8.26 26.50
N GLN A 190 -24.98 -9.34 25.81
CA GLN A 190 -24.61 -10.59 26.47
C GLN A 190 -23.26 -10.53 27.21
N ILE A 191 -22.25 -9.85 26.68
CA ILE A 191 -20.92 -9.75 27.32
C ILE A 191 -20.93 -8.69 28.45
N GLN A 192 -21.76 -7.66 28.36
CA GLN A 192 -21.83 -6.60 29.36
C GLN A 192 -22.53 -7.06 30.66
N GLU A 193 -23.34 -8.13 30.62
CA GLU A 193 -23.80 -8.81 31.84
C GLU A 193 -22.70 -9.61 32.55
N GLU A 194 -21.64 -10.03 31.86
CA GLU A 194 -20.58 -10.88 32.44
C GLU A 194 -19.39 -10.09 33.02
N ASP A 195 -19.18 -8.84 32.60
CA ASP A 195 -17.89 -8.14 32.77
C ASP A 195 -17.96 -6.79 33.54
N ASP A 196 -18.99 -6.59 34.36
CA ASP A 196 -19.16 -5.42 35.25
C ASP A 196 -18.03 -5.23 36.30
N ARG A 197 -17.05 -6.15 36.36
CA ARG A 197 -15.86 -6.05 37.23
C ARG A 197 -14.70 -5.25 36.63
N PHE A 198 -14.77 -4.81 35.37
CA PHE A 198 -13.68 -4.07 34.69
C PHE A 198 -14.04 -2.66 34.19
N ALA A 199 -15.03 -2.01 34.81
CA ALA A 199 -15.50 -0.67 34.44
C ALA A 199 -14.51 0.51 34.66
N GLY A 200 -13.27 0.26 35.09
CA GLY A 200 -12.36 1.32 35.55
C GLY A 200 -11.32 1.86 34.57
N THR A 201 -11.09 1.23 33.42
CA THR A 201 -9.97 1.64 32.53
C THR A 201 -10.44 2.08 31.16
N THR A 202 -10.40 3.40 30.94
CA THR A 202 -10.48 4.09 29.65
C THR A 202 -9.27 3.79 28.77
N VAL A 203 -9.05 2.52 28.44
CA VAL A 203 -7.99 2.14 27.51
C VAL A 203 -8.46 2.51 26.10
N PRO A 204 -7.63 3.18 25.28
CA PRO A 204 -7.97 3.46 23.89
C PRO A 204 -8.43 2.19 23.18
N ILE A 205 -9.54 2.30 22.44
CA ILE A 205 -10.25 1.18 21.78
C ILE A 205 -9.31 0.31 20.93
N PHE A 206 -8.23 0.88 20.40
CA PHE A 206 -7.16 0.17 19.69
C PHE A 206 -6.67 -1.11 20.40
N PHE A 207 -6.62 -1.11 21.74
CA PHE A 207 -6.15 -2.28 22.51
C PHE A 207 -7.21 -3.37 22.70
N ARG A 208 -8.51 -3.07 22.51
CA ARG A 208 -9.58 -4.10 22.52
C ARG A 208 -9.75 -4.81 21.18
N VAL A 209 -9.11 -4.32 20.11
CA VAL A 209 -9.20 -4.90 18.76
C VAL A 209 -8.32 -6.15 18.60
N ILE A 210 -7.48 -6.51 19.59
CA ILE A 210 -6.51 -7.62 19.56
C ILE A 210 -7.12 -8.98 19.13
N LYS A 211 -8.43 -9.19 19.31
CA LYS A 211 -9.13 -10.43 18.91
C LYS A 211 -9.98 -10.31 17.63
N SER A 212 -10.01 -9.15 16.98
CA SER A 212 -10.87 -8.94 15.82
C SER A 212 -10.21 -9.45 14.53
N PRO A 213 -10.96 -10.12 13.63
CA PRO A 213 -10.45 -10.55 12.32
C PRO A 213 -9.94 -9.38 11.47
N ILE A 214 -10.39 -8.16 11.78
CA ILE A 214 -9.95 -6.93 11.11
C ILE A 214 -8.43 -6.69 11.21
N LEU A 215 -7.77 -7.22 12.24
CA LEU A 215 -6.32 -7.07 12.43
C LEU A 215 -5.50 -7.73 11.33
N TYR A 216 -6.02 -8.80 10.72
CA TYR A 216 -5.37 -9.46 9.59
C TYR A 216 -5.25 -8.55 8.38
N PHE A 217 -6.06 -7.50 8.28
CA PHE A 217 -5.98 -6.49 7.22
C PHE A 217 -5.17 -5.27 7.66
N ILE A 218 -5.38 -4.80 8.90
CA ILE A 218 -4.74 -3.59 9.41
C ILE A 218 -3.23 -3.76 9.49
N ILE A 219 -2.76 -4.90 10.02
CA ILE A 219 -1.34 -5.10 10.31
C ILE A 219 -0.49 -5.20 9.01
N PRO A 220 -0.88 -5.99 7.99
CA PRO A 220 -0.19 -5.98 6.70
C PRO A 220 -0.29 -4.65 5.97
N PHE A 221 -1.45 -3.97 6.05
CA PHE A 221 -1.62 -2.64 5.47
C PHE A 221 -0.66 -1.62 6.09
N LEU A 222 -0.46 -1.67 7.41
CA LEU A 222 0.50 -0.82 8.09
C LEU A 222 1.94 -1.09 7.61
N GLY A 223 2.30 -2.36 7.44
CA GLY A 223 3.59 -2.75 6.84
C GLY A 223 3.76 -2.19 5.43
N TRP A 224 2.72 -2.34 4.58
CA TRP A 224 2.71 -1.78 3.22
C TRP A 224 2.82 -0.26 3.20
N TYR A 225 2.13 0.43 4.09
CA TYR A 225 2.19 1.88 4.22
C TYR A 225 3.59 2.35 4.62
N LEU A 226 4.21 1.72 5.63
CA LEU A 226 5.57 2.05 6.04
C LEU A 226 6.58 1.80 4.92
N TYR A 227 6.42 0.70 4.17
CA TYR A 227 7.21 0.46 2.98
C TYR A 227 7.08 1.59 1.96
N LEU A 228 5.84 2.01 1.67
CA LEU A 228 5.56 3.07 0.71
C LEU A 228 6.22 4.39 1.12
N VAL A 229 6.18 4.75 2.41
CA VAL A 229 6.87 5.94 2.94
C VAL A 229 8.38 5.79 2.85
N SER A 230 8.95 4.69 3.34
CA SER A 230 10.40 4.43 3.29
C SER A 230 10.93 4.47 1.85
N TYR A 231 10.19 3.86 0.93
CA TYR A 231 10.51 3.83 -0.48
C TYR A 231 10.52 5.24 -1.10
N PHE A 232 9.53 6.08 -0.81
CA PHE A 232 9.52 7.47 -1.29
C PHE A 232 10.63 8.32 -0.68
N LEU A 233 10.91 8.18 0.62
CA LEU A 233 12.02 8.87 1.26
C LEU A 233 13.36 8.51 0.61
N GLN A 234 13.52 7.25 0.22
CA GLN A 234 14.73 6.81 -0.44
C GLN A 234 14.85 7.33 -1.88
N LYS A 235 13.74 7.37 -2.64
CA LYS A 235 13.70 8.02 -3.95
C LYS A 235 14.11 9.48 -3.85
N LEU A 236 13.57 10.17 -2.85
CA LEU A 236 13.90 11.55 -2.53
C LEU A 236 15.39 11.70 -2.23
N TYR A 237 15.94 10.85 -1.36
CA TYR A 237 17.37 10.87 -1.02
C TYR A 237 18.29 10.65 -2.22
N LYS A 238 17.89 9.77 -3.16
CA LYS A 238 18.66 9.50 -4.39
C LYS A 238 18.40 10.51 -5.51
N ASN A 239 17.64 11.57 -5.24
CA ASN A 239 17.21 12.60 -6.21
C ASN A 239 16.56 12.00 -7.46
N ASP A 240 15.87 10.88 -7.29
CA ASP A 240 15.38 10.12 -8.41
C ASP A 240 13.91 10.43 -8.69
N VAL A 241 13.63 10.79 -9.93
CA VAL A 241 12.33 11.28 -10.36
C VAL A 241 11.35 10.11 -10.35
N ILE A 242 10.24 10.30 -9.64
CA ILE A 242 9.27 9.23 -9.45
C ILE A 242 8.47 9.08 -10.73
N GLY A 243 8.85 8.07 -11.51
CA GLY A 243 8.15 7.65 -12.71
C GLY A 243 6.76 7.12 -12.37
N SER A 244 5.86 7.16 -13.34
CA SER A 244 4.49 6.68 -13.15
C SER A 244 4.38 5.19 -12.85
N ARG A 245 5.38 4.40 -13.25
CA ARG A 245 5.44 2.96 -13.03
C ARG A 245 5.49 2.60 -11.53
N VAL A 246 6.01 3.50 -10.71
CA VAL A 246 6.04 3.36 -9.24
C VAL A 246 4.65 3.13 -8.66
N TYR A 247 3.61 3.83 -9.14
CA TYR A 247 2.25 3.65 -8.63
C TYR A 247 1.67 2.28 -8.99
N ALA A 248 1.99 1.76 -10.18
CA ALA A 248 1.58 0.42 -10.58
C ALA A 248 2.26 -0.65 -9.71
N LEU A 249 3.55 -0.48 -9.40
CA LEU A 249 4.27 -1.35 -8.47
C LEU A 249 3.65 -1.33 -7.07
N LEU A 250 3.39 -0.13 -6.52
CA LEU A 250 2.78 0.03 -5.19
C LEU A 250 1.38 -0.56 -5.13
N PHE A 251 0.58 -0.40 -6.20
CA PHE A 251 -0.74 -1.00 -6.31
C PHE A 251 -0.68 -2.53 -6.40
N ARG A 252 0.21 -3.08 -7.23
CA ARG A 252 0.45 -4.54 -7.29
C ARG A 252 0.85 -5.07 -5.92
N LYS A 253 1.72 -4.34 -5.20
CA LYS A 253 2.12 -4.70 -3.84
C LYS A 253 0.94 -4.69 -2.88
N PHE A 254 0.08 -3.67 -2.95
CA PHE A 254 -1.13 -3.62 -2.15
C PHE A 254 -2.02 -4.85 -2.40
N LEU A 255 -2.27 -5.21 -3.66
CA LEU A 255 -3.06 -6.39 -4.00
C LEU A 255 -2.43 -7.69 -3.46
N PHE A 256 -1.11 -7.82 -3.54
CA PHE A 256 -0.37 -8.95 -2.98
C PHE A 256 -0.54 -9.04 -1.46
N VAL A 257 -0.36 -7.92 -0.75
CA VAL A 257 -0.52 -7.84 0.70
C VAL A 257 -1.96 -8.14 1.12
N LEU A 258 -2.95 -7.65 0.36
CA LEU A 258 -4.36 -7.95 0.56
C LEU A 258 -4.66 -9.44 0.36
N GLY A 259 -4.11 -10.06 -0.69
CA GLY A 259 -4.26 -11.49 -0.94
C GLY A 259 -3.69 -12.34 0.20
N ILE A 260 -2.54 -11.96 0.74
CA ILE A 260 -1.95 -12.66 1.90
C ILE A 260 -2.76 -12.43 3.17
N ALA A 261 -3.27 -11.22 3.41
CA ALA A 261 -4.14 -10.95 4.53
C ALA A 261 -5.37 -11.88 4.54
N LEU A 262 -6.02 -12.05 3.38
CA LEU A 262 -7.14 -12.98 3.18
C LEU A 262 -6.73 -14.44 3.39
N ALA A 263 -5.55 -14.83 2.91
CA ALA A 263 -5.04 -16.20 3.10
C ALA A 263 -4.72 -16.49 4.58
N LEU A 264 -4.12 -15.53 5.29
CA LEU A 264 -3.82 -15.67 6.72
C LEU A 264 -5.10 -15.77 7.56
N GLU A 265 -6.09 -14.92 7.28
CA GLU A 265 -7.40 -14.96 7.93
C GLU A 265 -8.06 -16.34 7.77
N SER A 266 -8.10 -16.87 6.54
CA SER A 266 -8.71 -18.18 6.26
C SER A 266 -7.93 -19.37 6.84
N SER A 267 -6.61 -19.26 6.98
CA SER A 267 -5.77 -20.34 7.54
C SER A 267 -5.88 -20.50 9.05
N GLY A 268 -6.43 -19.52 9.78
CA GLY A 268 -6.39 -19.47 11.23
C GLY A 268 -4.98 -19.26 11.83
N ASN A 269 -3.93 -19.19 11.00
CA ASN A 269 -2.57 -18.91 11.44
C ASN A 269 -2.43 -17.41 11.75
N SER A 270 -2.44 -17.11 13.05
CA SER A 270 -2.64 -15.77 13.57
C SER A 270 -1.36 -14.95 13.75
N SER A 271 -0.28 -15.24 13.00
CA SER A 271 0.97 -14.49 13.16
C SER A 271 0.88 -13.09 12.54
N LEU A 272 0.35 -12.15 13.32
CA LEU A 272 0.28 -10.72 12.95
C LEU A 272 1.66 -10.15 12.61
N ILE A 273 2.72 -10.63 13.28
CA ILE A 273 4.11 -10.23 13.01
C ILE A 273 4.53 -10.63 11.60
N ALA A 274 4.24 -11.87 11.18
CA ALA A 274 4.54 -12.32 9.82
C ALA A 274 3.75 -11.50 8.79
N ALA A 275 2.47 -11.24 9.09
CA ALA A 275 1.59 -10.43 8.25
C ALA A 275 2.15 -9.00 8.05
N PHE A 276 2.65 -8.37 9.12
CA PHE A 276 3.32 -7.08 9.07
C PHE A 276 4.59 -7.11 8.21
N ILE A 277 5.47 -8.08 8.47
CA ILE A 277 6.75 -8.25 7.76
C ILE A 277 6.49 -8.38 6.27
N ILE A 278 5.51 -9.20 5.87
CA ILE A 278 5.11 -9.37 4.47
C ILE A 278 4.63 -8.04 3.86
N GLY A 279 3.84 -7.26 4.59
CA GLY A 279 3.44 -5.92 4.17
C GLY A 279 4.64 -4.99 3.92
N TYR A 280 5.61 -5.04 4.82
CA TYR A 280 6.80 -4.18 4.78
C TYR A 280 7.81 -4.60 3.70
N LEU A 281 8.02 -5.89 3.49
CA LEU A 281 9.02 -6.40 2.53
C LEU A 281 8.64 -6.10 1.08
N PRO A 282 9.58 -5.68 0.22
CA PRO A 282 9.31 -5.40 -1.19
C PRO A 282 8.93 -6.65 -2.01
N LEU A 283 8.38 -6.44 -3.20
CA LEU A 283 7.90 -7.52 -4.08
C LEU A 283 9.00 -8.44 -4.63
N SER A 284 10.25 -7.99 -4.70
CA SER A 284 11.38 -8.87 -5.00
C SER A 284 11.66 -9.87 -3.87
N THR A 285 11.15 -9.59 -2.67
CA THR A 285 11.48 -10.38 -1.49
C THR A 285 10.81 -11.74 -1.49
N PRO A 286 9.64 -12.03 -2.09
CA PRO A 286 9.21 -13.42 -2.25
C PRO A 286 10.23 -14.32 -2.95
N SER A 287 11.07 -13.79 -3.86
CA SER A 287 12.21 -14.53 -4.42
C SER A 287 13.26 -14.79 -3.35
N VAL A 288 13.55 -13.80 -2.50
CA VAL A 288 14.46 -13.90 -1.35
C VAL A 288 13.89 -14.76 -0.21
N LEU A 289 12.57 -14.76 0.00
CA LEU A 289 11.87 -15.56 1.00
C LEU A 289 11.79 -17.00 0.51
N LYS A 290 11.63 -17.20 -0.81
CA LYS A 290 11.90 -18.48 -1.44
C LYS A 290 13.35 -18.84 -1.21
N GLU A 291 14.36 -18.03 -1.53
CA GLU A 291 15.76 -18.36 -1.22
C GLU A 291 15.97 -18.74 0.26
N LEU A 292 15.42 -17.98 1.20
CA LEU A 292 15.55 -18.24 2.64
C LEU A 292 14.76 -19.47 3.11
N GLY A 293 13.59 -19.74 2.55
CA GLY A 293 12.72 -20.86 2.93
C GLY A 293 12.98 -22.16 2.14
N VAL A 294 13.40 -22.05 0.89
CA VAL A 294 13.84 -23.12 -0.02
C VAL A 294 15.21 -23.62 0.41
N ASN A 295 16.13 -22.75 0.89
CA ASN A 295 17.38 -23.21 1.52
C ASN A 295 17.15 -24.00 2.82
N LEU A 296 15.97 -23.89 3.44
CA LEU A 296 15.60 -24.69 4.62
C LEU A 296 14.85 -25.99 4.27
N LEU A 297 14.30 -26.11 3.05
CA LEU A 297 13.41 -27.23 2.68
C LEU A 297 13.85 -28.02 1.43
N THR A 298 14.84 -27.54 0.67
CA THR A 298 15.27 -28.15 -0.59
C THR A 298 16.77 -27.91 -0.79
N ASP A 299 17.54 -28.99 -0.77
CA ASP A 299 18.96 -28.99 -1.12
C ASP A 299 19.16 -28.48 -2.56
N GLY A 300 19.77 -27.30 -2.70
CA GLY A 300 20.69 -27.00 -3.80
C GLY A 300 20.19 -26.26 -5.04
N GLY A 301 18.89 -25.98 -5.19
CA GLY A 301 18.39 -25.25 -6.37
C GLY A 301 18.48 -23.74 -6.20
N THR A 302 19.61 -23.10 -6.55
CA THR A 302 19.66 -21.64 -6.69
C THR A 302 18.59 -21.16 -7.68
N PRO A 303 17.82 -20.10 -7.40
CA PRO A 303 16.84 -19.58 -8.34
C PRO A 303 17.56 -18.98 -9.56
N GLU A 304 17.75 -19.82 -10.56
CA GLU A 304 18.44 -19.59 -11.85
C GLU A 304 18.01 -18.35 -12.64
N ARG A 305 16.94 -17.66 -12.24
CA ARG A 305 16.33 -16.53 -12.96
C ARG A 305 16.39 -15.20 -12.21
N SER A 306 17.08 -15.16 -11.08
CA SER A 306 17.20 -13.93 -10.29
C SER A 306 18.08 -12.90 -10.99
N LEU A 307 17.61 -11.65 -11.10
CA LEU A 307 18.42 -10.54 -11.63
C LEU A 307 19.72 -10.33 -10.83
N LEU A 308 19.77 -10.77 -9.57
CA LEU A 308 20.95 -10.64 -8.70
C LEU A 308 22.18 -11.43 -9.19
N THR A 309 22.02 -12.35 -10.14
CA THR A 309 23.15 -13.06 -10.75
C THR A 309 23.95 -12.19 -11.72
N LEU A 310 23.41 -11.04 -12.13
CA LEU A 310 24.07 -10.14 -13.08
C LEU A 310 25.30 -9.45 -12.43
N PRO A 311 26.39 -9.27 -13.18
CA PRO A 311 27.61 -8.69 -12.65
C PRO A 311 27.39 -7.24 -12.20
N GLY A 312 27.78 -6.94 -10.96
CA GLY A 312 27.76 -5.58 -10.41
C GLY A 312 26.36 -5.02 -10.13
N ILE A 313 25.30 -5.82 -10.27
CA ILE A 313 23.94 -5.38 -9.97
C ILE A 313 23.73 -5.30 -8.46
N SER A 314 23.24 -4.16 -7.97
CA SER A 314 22.84 -4.05 -6.57
C SER A 314 21.36 -4.43 -6.41
N ARG A 315 20.93 -4.74 -5.18
CA ARG A 315 19.49 -4.92 -4.87
C ARG A 315 18.66 -3.70 -5.28
N TRP A 316 19.26 -2.50 -5.24
CA TRP A 316 18.58 -1.28 -5.68
C TRP A 316 18.33 -1.22 -7.16
N ASP A 317 19.26 -1.74 -7.95
CA ASP A 317 19.12 -1.80 -9.40
C ASP A 317 18.06 -2.83 -9.78
N VAL A 318 17.99 -3.95 -9.06
CA VAL A 318 16.89 -4.92 -9.21
C VAL A 318 15.54 -4.26 -8.96
N TYR A 319 15.36 -3.53 -7.86
CA TYR A 319 14.09 -2.81 -7.62
C TYR A 319 13.76 -1.82 -8.73
N ARG A 320 14.77 -1.18 -9.31
CA ARG A 320 14.57 -0.26 -10.43
C ARG A 320 14.14 -0.98 -11.69
N LEU A 321 14.78 -2.09 -12.03
CA LEU A 321 14.38 -2.91 -13.16
C LEU A 321 12.95 -3.43 -12.96
N GLU A 322 12.58 -3.84 -11.75
CA GLU A 322 11.21 -4.26 -11.44
C GLU A 322 10.17 -3.14 -11.64
N GLU A 323 10.52 -1.90 -11.32
CA GLU A 323 9.67 -0.74 -11.62
C GLU A 323 9.48 -0.56 -13.13
N GLU A 324 10.51 -0.84 -13.92
CA GLU A 324 10.46 -0.84 -15.38
C GLU A 324 9.70 -2.07 -15.94
N GLY A 325 9.21 -2.96 -15.07
CA GLY A 325 8.49 -4.17 -15.44
C GLY A 325 9.39 -5.37 -15.73
N ILE A 326 10.69 -5.25 -15.41
CA ILE A 326 11.70 -6.27 -15.62
C ILE A 326 11.92 -7.02 -14.31
N SER A 327 11.41 -8.24 -14.24
CA SER A 327 11.48 -9.08 -13.03
C SER A 327 12.50 -10.20 -13.11
N ASP A 328 13.01 -10.50 -14.30
CA ASP A 328 13.89 -11.65 -14.54
C ASP A 328 14.86 -11.41 -15.70
N ILE A 329 15.80 -12.34 -15.89
CA ILE A 329 16.85 -12.25 -16.91
C ILE A 329 16.26 -12.24 -18.32
N ALA A 330 15.21 -13.01 -18.59
CA ALA A 330 14.58 -13.10 -19.92
C ALA A 330 13.89 -11.78 -20.30
N SER A 331 13.12 -11.21 -19.37
CA SER A 331 12.50 -9.89 -19.56
C SER A 331 13.55 -8.80 -19.76
N LEU A 332 14.69 -8.86 -19.05
CA LEU A 332 15.79 -7.92 -19.27
C LEU A 332 16.45 -8.09 -20.64
N ALA A 333 16.63 -9.33 -21.11
CA ALA A 333 17.23 -9.62 -22.41
C ALA A 333 16.38 -9.05 -23.57
N THR A 334 15.05 -9.09 -23.43
CA THR A 334 14.10 -8.56 -24.42
C THR A 334 13.75 -7.09 -24.23
N ALA A 335 14.22 -6.45 -23.16
CA ALA A 335 13.86 -5.08 -22.84
C ALA A 335 14.43 -4.08 -23.86
N ASN A 336 13.70 -2.98 -24.09
CA ASN A 336 14.19 -1.92 -24.95
C ASN A 336 15.35 -1.19 -24.27
N ARG A 337 16.58 -1.49 -24.73
CA ARG A 337 17.83 -0.92 -24.21
C ARG A 337 17.81 0.61 -24.18
N ARG A 338 17.28 1.25 -25.22
CA ARG A 338 17.23 2.72 -25.30
C ARG A 338 16.31 3.29 -24.22
N GLU A 339 15.14 2.69 -24.05
CA GLU A 339 14.19 3.08 -23.01
C GLU A 339 14.80 2.92 -21.60
N LEU A 340 15.51 1.81 -21.35
CA LEU A 340 16.18 1.60 -20.08
C LEU A 340 17.29 2.61 -19.80
N LEU A 341 18.08 2.98 -20.81
CA LEU A 341 19.09 4.03 -20.65
C LEU A 341 18.45 5.39 -20.32
N GLU A 342 17.25 5.67 -20.84
CA GLU A 342 16.51 6.89 -20.53
C GLU A 342 15.92 6.90 -19.12
N THR A 343 15.52 5.73 -18.59
CA THR A 343 14.90 5.58 -17.26
C THR A 343 15.91 5.30 -16.14
N LEU A 344 17.09 4.76 -16.46
CA LEU A 344 18.22 4.50 -15.54
C LEU A 344 19.46 5.33 -15.88
N PRO A 345 19.40 6.67 -15.85
CA PRO A 345 20.49 7.53 -16.32
C PRO A 345 21.76 7.47 -15.45
N ASN A 346 21.66 6.96 -14.21
CA ASN A 346 22.81 6.93 -13.29
C ASN A 346 23.79 5.79 -13.58
N ALA A 347 23.46 4.85 -14.47
CA ALA A 347 24.26 3.65 -14.70
C ALA A 347 24.24 3.17 -16.18
N PRO A 348 24.50 4.05 -17.18
CA PRO A 348 24.32 3.68 -18.59
C PRO A 348 25.24 2.53 -19.03
N SER A 349 26.49 2.52 -18.57
CA SER A 349 27.44 1.43 -18.84
C SER A 349 26.99 0.11 -18.22
N GLN A 350 26.42 0.16 -17.01
CA GLN A 350 25.91 -1.02 -16.31
C GLN A 350 24.65 -1.57 -16.99
N VAL A 351 23.73 -0.71 -17.44
CA VAL A 351 22.53 -1.15 -18.18
C VAL A 351 22.93 -1.91 -19.45
N ASN A 352 23.89 -1.39 -20.21
CA ASN A 352 24.41 -2.09 -21.39
C ASN A 352 25.02 -3.44 -21.02
N LEU A 353 25.87 -3.46 -19.98
CA LEU A 353 26.47 -4.70 -19.48
C LEU A 353 25.41 -5.72 -19.04
N TRP A 354 24.41 -5.30 -18.27
CA TRP A 354 23.36 -6.17 -17.76
C TRP A 354 22.48 -6.73 -18.87
N VAL A 355 22.04 -5.90 -19.82
CA VAL A 355 21.25 -6.35 -20.98
C VAL A 355 22.06 -7.33 -21.83
N ASP A 356 23.32 -7.00 -22.15
CA ASP A 356 24.17 -7.85 -22.97
C ASP A 356 24.54 -9.18 -22.28
N THR A 357 24.68 -9.15 -20.95
CA THR A 357 24.85 -10.36 -20.14
C THR A 357 23.55 -11.18 -20.10
N ALA A 358 22.41 -10.53 -19.92
CA ALA A 358 21.11 -11.20 -19.86
C ALA A 358 20.75 -11.89 -21.19
N ILE A 359 21.11 -11.29 -22.33
CA ILE A 359 21.00 -11.90 -23.65
C ILE A 359 21.80 -13.20 -23.70
N LEU A 360 23.07 -13.16 -23.29
CA LEU A 360 23.93 -14.33 -23.30
C LEU A 360 23.41 -15.44 -22.37
N MET A 361 23.00 -15.09 -21.15
CA MET A 361 22.40 -16.01 -20.19
C MET A 361 21.10 -16.63 -20.70
N THR A 362 20.27 -15.87 -21.42
CA THR A 362 19.00 -16.35 -21.96
C THR A 362 19.21 -17.35 -23.09
N VAL A 363 20.23 -17.13 -23.94
CA VAL A 363 20.54 -18.01 -25.08
C VAL A 363 21.24 -19.29 -24.64
N LEU A 364 22.22 -19.19 -23.73
CA LEU A 364 23.00 -20.36 -23.30
C LEU A 364 22.34 -21.16 -22.17
N GLY A 365 21.48 -20.50 -21.39
CA GLY A 365 21.06 -20.99 -20.08
C GLY A 365 22.05 -20.62 -18.97
N PRO A 366 21.58 -20.60 -17.71
CA PRO A 366 22.35 -20.17 -16.55
C PRO A 366 23.55 -21.07 -16.25
N ASP A 367 23.43 -22.39 -16.41
CA ASP A 367 24.51 -23.36 -16.17
C ASP A 367 25.67 -23.13 -17.12
N LYS A 368 25.39 -23.18 -18.43
CA LYS A 368 26.39 -22.97 -19.48
C LYS A 368 27.03 -21.58 -19.39
N TYR A 369 26.23 -20.55 -19.07
CA TYR A 369 26.78 -19.22 -18.82
C TYR A 369 27.78 -19.21 -17.66
N ASN A 370 27.47 -19.89 -16.55
CA ASN A 370 28.36 -19.93 -15.39
C ASN A 370 29.70 -20.60 -15.68
N GLU A 371 29.73 -21.58 -16.59
CA GLU A 371 30.95 -22.21 -17.06
C GLU A 371 31.79 -21.26 -17.91
N ILE A 372 31.16 -20.53 -18.83
CA ILE A 372 31.87 -19.70 -19.82
C ILE A 372 32.09 -18.24 -19.39
N LYS A 373 31.50 -17.77 -18.30
CA LYS A 373 31.56 -16.33 -17.89
C LYS A 373 32.98 -15.79 -17.70
N LYS A 374 33.95 -16.68 -17.42
CA LYS A 374 35.38 -16.33 -17.35
C LYS A 374 35.99 -16.02 -18.72
N LEU A 375 35.44 -16.61 -19.77
CA LEU A 375 35.89 -16.46 -21.14
C LEU A 375 35.15 -15.33 -21.87
N SER A 376 33.85 -15.21 -21.62
CA SER A 376 33.01 -14.15 -22.19
C SER A 376 31.91 -13.74 -21.22
N LEU A 377 31.94 -12.49 -20.78
CA LEU A 377 30.95 -11.95 -19.86
C LEU A 377 29.65 -11.55 -20.57
N THR A 378 29.74 -11.09 -21.82
CA THR A 378 28.66 -10.39 -22.52
C THR A 378 28.40 -10.97 -23.91
N ALA A 379 27.16 -10.84 -24.41
CA ALA A 379 26.77 -11.39 -25.72
C ALA A 379 27.55 -10.76 -26.89
N SER A 380 27.77 -9.44 -26.85
CA SER A 380 28.52 -8.73 -27.89
C SER A 380 29.96 -9.23 -28.00
N TYR A 381 30.65 -9.39 -26.86
CA TYR A 381 32.01 -9.94 -26.84
C TYR A 381 32.05 -11.41 -27.26
N PHE A 382 31.06 -12.20 -26.84
CA PHE A 382 30.91 -13.60 -27.25
C PHE A 382 30.82 -13.75 -28.77
N VAL A 383 29.94 -12.96 -29.41
CA VAL A 383 29.76 -12.96 -30.87
C VAL A 383 31.01 -12.47 -31.59
N GLN A 384 31.64 -11.39 -31.11
CA GLN A 384 32.87 -10.88 -31.71
C GLN A 384 33.99 -11.92 -31.66
N ARG A 385 34.15 -12.60 -30.52
CA ARG A 385 35.18 -13.62 -30.34
C ARG A 385 34.91 -14.86 -31.19
N LEU A 386 33.68 -15.35 -31.24
CA LEU A 386 33.31 -16.46 -32.12
C LEU A 386 33.54 -16.18 -33.62
N LYS A 387 33.40 -14.92 -34.04
CA LYS A 387 33.66 -14.53 -35.44
C LYS A 387 35.16 -14.45 -35.78
N ASN A 388 35.99 -14.07 -34.81
CA ASN A 388 37.39 -13.72 -35.06
C ASN A 388 38.38 -14.79 -34.58
N ASP A 389 37.96 -15.73 -33.73
CA ASP A 389 38.81 -16.71 -33.05
C ASP A 389 38.21 -18.13 -33.21
N GLU A 390 38.68 -18.86 -34.22
CA GLU A 390 38.24 -20.25 -34.49
C GLU A 390 38.60 -21.20 -33.34
N GLN A 391 39.71 -20.93 -32.64
CA GLN A 391 40.11 -21.73 -31.46
C GLN A 391 39.11 -21.56 -30.31
N PHE A 392 38.51 -20.37 -30.18
CA PHE A 392 37.46 -20.16 -29.18
C PHE A 392 36.21 -21.00 -29.47
N ALA A 393 35.82 -21.15 -30.74
CA ALA A 393 34.69 -22.01 -31.11
C ALA A 393 34.95 -23.49 -30.79
N ILE A 394 36.13 -24.00 -31.17
CA ILE A 394 36.56 -25.37 -30.86
C ILE A 394 36.59 -25.59 -29.34
N HIS A 395 37.14 -24.64 -28.58
CA HIS A 395 37.21 -24.71 -27.12
C HIS A 395 35.82 -24.77 -26.47
N LEU A 396 34.84 -24.01 -26.98
CA LEU A 396 33.47 -24.04 -26.48
C LEU A 396 32.77 -25.37 -26.76
N GLU A 397 33.00 -25.97 -27.93
CA GLU A 397 32.43 -27.26 -28.29
C GLU A 397 33.03 -28.41 -27.46
N GLU A 398 34.36 -28.42 -27.30
CA GLU A 398 35.07 -29.50 -26.61
C GLU A 398 34.94 -29.45 -25.08
N GLN A 399 35.02 -28.25 -24.48
CA GLN A 399 35.11 -28.10 -23.02
C GLN A 399 33.77 -27.81 -22.35
N HIS A 400 32.80 -27.24 -23.08
CA HIS A 400 31.56 -26.71 -22.50
C HIS A 400 30.28 -27.28 -23.14
N ASP A 401 30.39 -28.21 -24.09
CA ASP A 401 29.25 -28.80 -24.83
C ASP A 401 28.32 -27.73 -25.44
N ILE A 402 28.90 -26.64 -25.94
CA ILE A 402 28.19 -25.57 -26.65
C ILE A 402 28.36 -25.80 -28.15
N LYS A 403 27.48 -26.64 -28.71
CA LYS A 403 27.46 -26.98 -30.13
C LYS A 403 26.80 -25.88 -30.97
N ASN A 404 27.11 -25.86 -32.26
CA ASN A 404 26.53 -24.96 -33.27
C ASN A 404 26.79 -23.46 -32.99
N ALA A 405 28.04 -23.09 -32.73
CA ALA A 405 28.43 -21.68 -32.55
C ALA A 405 27.89 -20.71 -33.64
N PRO A 406 27.85 -21.08 -34.94
CA PRO A 406 27.26 -20.21 -35.97
C PRO A 406 25.76 -19.95 -35.77
N GLU A 407 25.01 -20.94 -35.27
CA GLU A 407 23.57 -20.81 -34.97
C GLU A 407 23.35 -19.88 -33.77
N LEU A 408 24.20 -19.95 -32.75
CA LEU A 408 24.15 -19.04 -31.60
C LEU A 408 24.43 -17.59 -32.01
N ILE A 409 25.40 -17.35 -32.89
CA ILE A 409 25.64 -16.01 -33.45
C ILE A 409 24.38 -15.51 -34.16
N LYS A 410 23.76 -16.38 -34.98
CA LYS A 410 22.54 -16.05 -35.71
C LYS A 410 21.41 -15.68 -34.74
N ILE A 411 21.15 -16.51 -33.73
CA ILE A 411 20.11 -16.27 -32.72
C ILE A 411 20.35 -14.94 -31.98
N ILE A 412 21.57 -14.69 -31.50
CA ILE A 412 21.91 -13.47 -30.76
C ILE A 412 21.73 -12.22 -31.64
N SER A 413 22.27 -12.26 -32.87
CA SER A 413 22.26 -11.11 -33.77
C SER A 413 20.87 -10.80 -34.34
N GLU A 414 20.11 -11.83 -34.75
CA GLU A 414 18.77 -11.66 -35.33
C GLU A 414 17.72 -11.33 -34.25
N THR A 415 17.75 -12.00 -33.10
CA THR A 415 16.69 -11.87 -32.08
C THR A 415 16.82 -10.59 -31.26
N PHE A 416 18.05 -10.20 -30.91
CA PHE A 416 18.28 -9.10 -29.96
C PHE A 416 18.83 -7.84 -30.61
N SER A 417 18.96 -7.83 -31.96
CA SER A 417 19.48 -6.70 -32.73
C SER A 417 20.75 -6.10 -32.11
N VAL A 418 21.66 -6.97 -31.66
CA VAL A 418 22.90 -6.54 -31.02
C VAL A 418 23.72 -5.79 -32.07
N GLU A 419 23.75 -4.46 -31.94
CA GLU A 419 24.66 -3.61 -32.71
C GLU A 419 26.08 -4.01 -32.31
N LEU A 420 26.73 -4.76 -33.19
CA LEU A 420 28.13 -5.09 -33.03
C LEU A 420 28.94 -3.80 -33.20
N PRO A 421 29.82 -3.46 -32.24
CA PRO A 421 30.68 -2.29 -32.35
C PRO A 421 31.63 -2.34 -33.54
#